data_AF-A0A925BBS6-F1
#
_entry.id   AF-A0A925BBS6-F1
#
_cell.length_a   1.000
_cell.length_b   1.000
_cell.length_c   1.000
_cell.angle_alpha   90.00
_cell.angle_beta   90.00
_cell.angle_gamma   90.00
#
_symmetry.space_group_name_H-M   'P 1'
#
loop_
_entity.id
_entity.type
_entity.pdbx_description
1 polymer ?
#
loop_
_entity_poly.entity_id
_entity_poly.type
_entity_poly.pdbx_seq_one_letter_code
_entity_poly.pdbx_strand_id
1 'polypeptide(L)'
;MSSLLLAVLSAVCFTIGGVFMKHSDGLTKLAPTLTVFALFLVGACFNILLMKREDLGVAYVFVLGLEAVLAFLLGIWIFKEPVLLPRVLGVVLIVGGILLLKSGEETKEESNLESRTAGSAQ
;
A
#
# COMPACT_ATOMS: atom_id res chain seq x y z
N MET A 1 1.99 17.97 -3.40
CA MET A 1 1.01 16.85 -3.43
C MET A 1 1.03 16.22 -2.05
N SER A 2 -0.13 16.07 -1.40
CA SER A 2 -0.21 15.49 -0.05
C SER A 2 0.25 14.03 -0.08
N SER A 3 1.01 13.57 0.94
CA SER A 3 1.50 12.18 1.05
C SER A 3 0.37 11.16 0.88
N LEU A 4 -0.80 11.44 1.48
CA LEU A 4 -2.01 10.61 1.35
C LEU A 4 -2.47 10.44 -0.10
N LEU A 5 -2.38 11.49 -0.92
CA LEU A 5 -2.79 11.43 -2.33
C LEU A 5 -1.89 10.48 -3.11
N LEU A 6 -0.57 10.53 -2.86
CA LEU A 6 0.40 9.64 -3.50
C LEU A 6 0.16 8.17 -3.11
N ALA A 7 -0.12 7.91 -1.83
CA ALA A 7 -0.43 6.58 -1.33
C ALA A 7 -1.68 5.99 -2.00
N VAL A 8 -2.77 6.77 -2.06
CA VAL A 8 -4.02 6.35 -2.70
C VAL A 8 -3.80 6.06 -4.18
N LEU A 9 -3.08 6.94 -4.88
CA LEU A 9 -2.86 6.77 -6.32
C LEU A 9 -2.00 5.54 -6.64
N SER A 10 -0.98 5.28 -5.81
CA SER A 10 -0.14 4.08 -5.89
C SER A 10 -0.95 2.81 -5.65
N ALA A 11 -1.71 2.76 -4.55
CA ALA A 11 -2.54 1.61 -4.20
C ALA A 11 -3.59 1.31 -5.28
N VAL A 12 -4.23 2.34 -5.83
CA VAL A 12 -5.20 2.18 -6.93
C VAL A 12 -4.52 1.62 -8.18
N CYS A 13 -3.33 2.11 -8.56
CA CYS A 13 -2.58 1.57 -9.70
C CYS A 13 -2.25 0.09 -9.50
N PHE A 14 -1.73 -0.29 -8.32
CA PHE A 14 -1.41 -1.68 -8.02
C PHE A 14 -2.66 -2.56 -8.03
N THR A 15 -3.74 -2.10 -7.41
CA THR A 15 -5.00 -2.85 -7.36
C THR A 15 -5.56 -3.09 -8.77
N ILE A 16 -5.62 -2.06 -9.62
CA ILE A 16 -6.09 -2.20 -11.00
C ILE A 16 -5.17 -3.13 -11.78
N GLY A 17 -3.85 -3.01 -11.61
CA GLY A 17 -2.88 -3.94 -12.17
C GLY A 17 -3.16 -5.40 -11.75
N GLY A 18 -3.46 -5.63 -10.47
CA GLY A 18 -3.84 -6.95 -9.95
C GLY A 18 -5.13 -7.51 -10.57
N VAL A 19 -6.14 -6.65 -10.80
CA VAL A 19 -7.37 -7.06 -11.49
C VAL A 19 -7.08 -7.51 -12.92
N PHE A 20 -6.27 -6.73 -13.66
CA PHE A 20 -5.84 -7.11 -15.01
C PHE A 20 -4.99 -8.38 -15.01
N MET A 21 -4.23 -8.64 -13.94
CA MET A 21 -3.46 -9.87 -13.79
C MET A 21 -4.36 -11.11 -13.81
N LYS A 22 -5.49 -11.07 -13.10
CA LYS A 22 -6.49 -12.16 -13.10
C LYS A 22 -7.24 -12.26 -14.44
N HIS A 23 -7.31 -11.17 -15.20
CA HIS A 23 -7.91 -11.14 -16.55
C HIS A 23 -6.94 -11.55 -17.67
N SER A 24 -5.63 -11.55 -17.40
CA SER A 24 -4.58 -11.89 -18.37
C SER A 24 -4.44 -13.39 -18.64
N ASP A 25 -5.26 -14.23 -18.00
CA ASP A 25 -5.27 -15.70 -18.14
C ASP A 25 -3.87 -16.31 -17.91
N GLY A 26 -3.19 -15.83 -16.87
CA GLY A 26 -1.83 -16.25 -16.53
C GLY A 26 -0.74 -15.67 -17.45
N LEU A 27 -0.87 -14.40 -17.87
CA LEU A 27 0.07 -13.68 -18.75
C LEU A 27 0.12 -14.16 -20.20
N THR A 28 -0.80 -15.04 -20.62
CA THR A 28 -0.84 -15.57 -22.00
C THR A 28 -1.24 -14.52 -23.04
N LYS A 29 -1.94 -13.44 -22.63
CA LYS A 29 -2.32 -12.34 -23.53
C LYS A 29 -1.34 -11.16 -23.39
N LEU A 30 -0.63 -10.83 -24.48
CA LEU A 30 0.39 -9.77 -24.51
C LEU A 30 -0.14 -8.38 -24.15
N ALA A 31 -1.34 -8.01 -24.62
CA ALA A 31 -1.93 -6.70 -24.34
C ALA A 31 -2.19 -6.44 -22.84
N PRO A 32 -2.92 -7.29 -22.10
CA PRO A 32 -3.13 -7.09 -20.67
C PRO A 32 -1.83 -7.25 -19.86
N THR A 33 -0.90 -8.13 -20.26
CA THR A 33 0.41 -8.24 -19.60
C THR A 33 1.18 -6.92 -19.64
N LEU A 34 1.18 -6.22 -20.78
CA LEU A 34 1.85 -4.93 -20.91
C LEU A 34 1.18 -3.86 -20.03
N THR A 35 -0.15 -3.88 -19.95
CA THR A 35 -0.92 -2.99 -19.06
C THR A 35 -0.59 -3.23 -17.59
N VAL A 36 -0.47 -4.48 -17.15
CA VAL A 36 -0.07 -4.81 -15.76
C VAL A 36 1.29 -4.20 -15.44
N PHE A 37 2.29 -4.43 -16.29
CA PHE A 37 3.63 -3.86 -16.10
C PHE A 37 3.63 -2.33 -16.09
N ALA A 38 2.89 -1.70 -17.01
CA ALA A 38 2.78 -0.25 -17.05
C ALA A 38 2.15 0.32 -15.76
N LEU A 39 1.06 -0.27 -15.28
CA LEU A 39 0.39 0.17 -14.04
C LEU A 39 1.27 -0.06 -12.81
N PHE A 40 1.98 -1.19 -12.75
CA PHE A 40 2.90 -1.47 -11.66
C PHE A 40 4.08 -0.48 -11.64
N LEU A 41 4.65 -0.16 -12.80
CA LEU A 41 5.73 0.83 -12.90
C LEU A 41 5.25 2.23 -12.49
N VAL A 42 4.06 2.63 -12.92
CA VAL A 42 3.45 3.91 -12.52
C VAL A 42 3.16 3.94 -11.02
N GLY A 43 2.55 2.87 -10.48
CA GLY A 43 2.27 2.72 -9.04
C GLY A 43 3.55 2.75 -8.21
N ALA A 44 4.60 2.06 -8.65
CA ALA A 44 5.91 2.05 -8.02
C ALA A 44 6.57 3.44 -8.05
N CYS A 45 6.43 4.19 -9.15
CA CYS A 45 6.94 5.56 -9.22
C CYS A 45 6.29 6.45 -8.15
N PHE A 46 4.97 6.39 -7.98
CA PHE A 46 4.28 7.11 -6.90
C PHE A 46 4.70 6.64 -5.50
N ASN A 47 4.92 5.34 -5.32
CA ASN A 47 5.39 4.80 -4.05
C ASN A 47 6.80 5.28 -3.70
N ILE A 48 7.72 5.32 -4.67
CA ILE A 48 9.07 5.86 -4.50
C ILE A 48 9.00 7.34 -4.09
N LEU A 49 8.10 8.12 -4.70
CA LEU A 49 7.89 9.53 -4.32
C LEU A 49 7.35 9.67 -2.89
N LEU A 50 6.51 8.74 -2.43
CA LEU A 50 6.00 8.70 -1.07
C LEU A 50 7.11 8.34 -0.07
N MET A 51 7.92 7.34 -0.38
CA MET A 51 9.08 6.92 0.42
C MET A 51 10.18 7.99 0.53
N LYS A 52 10.19 8.99 -0.37
CA LYS A 52 11.06 10.16 -0.22
C LYS A 52 10.55 11.17 0.81
N ARG A 53 9.28 11.07 1.22
CA ARG A 53 8.58 12.02 2.11
C ARG A 53 8.41 11.46 3.52
N GLU A 54 8.23 10.16 3.62
CA GLU A 54 7.86 9.43 4.83
C GLU A 54 8.85 8.27 5.01
N ASP A 55 8.97 7.72 6.22
CA ASP A 55 9.78 6.53 6.46
C ASP A 55 9.32 5.34 5.61
N LEU A 56 10.28 4.52 5.20
CA LEU A 56 10.04 3.36 4.34
C LEU A 56 9.03 2.39 4.98
N GLY A 57 9.08 2.25 6.31
CA GLY A 57 8.21 1.42 7.12
C GLY A 57 6.74 1.82 6.99
N VAL A 58 6.39 3.03 7.43
CA VAL A 58 5.01 3.54 7.31
C VAL A 58 4.56 3.58 5.85
N ALA A 59 5.36 4.17 4.96
CA ALA A 59 4.94 4.46 3.58
C ALA A 59 4.57 3.19 2.80
N TYR A 60 5.47 2.20 2.82
CA TYR A 60 5.29 0.97 2.07
C TYR A 60 4.11 0.16 2.61
N VAL A 61 4.05 0.04 3.93
CA VAL A 61 3.05 -0.79 4.60
C VAL A 61 1.65 -0.16 4.49
N PHE A 62 1.56 1.17 4.52
CA PHE A 62 0.30 1.88 4.28
C PHE A 62 -0.25 1.64 2.86
N VAL A 63 0.61 1.69 1.83
CA VAL A 63 0.20 1.40 0.44
C VAL A 63 -0.28 -0.06 0.31
N LEU A 64 0.45 -1.02 0.88
CA LEU A 64 0.07 -2.44 0.85
C LEU A 64 -1.27 -2.70 1.56
N GLY A 65 -1.53 -2.02 2.68
CA GLY A 65 -2.81 -2.13 3.37
C GLY A 65 -3.97 -1.63 2.55
N LEU A 66 -3.80 -0.46 1.95
CA LEU A 66 -4.83 0.13 1.12
C LEU A 66 -5.08 -0.73 -0.12
N GLU A 67 -4.02 -1.21 -0.78
CA GLU A 67 -4.11 -2.18 -1.88
C GLU A 67 -4.88 -3.44 -1.45
N ALA A 68 -4.57 -4.04 -0.29
CA ALA A 68 -5.24 -5.24 0.19
C ALA A 68 -6.75 -5.04 0.40
N VAL A 69 -7.16 -3.91 0.98
CA VAL A 69 -8.57 -3.55 1.16
C VAL A 69 -9.25 -3.36 -0.19
N LEU A 70 -8.64 -2.60 -1.10
CA LEU A 70 -9.18 -2.39 -2.44
C LEU A 70 -9.29 -3.70 -3.22
N ALA A 71 -8.28 -4.57 -3.17
CA ALA A 71 -8.25 -5.85 -3.84
C ALA A 71 -9.34 -6.78 -3.30
N PHE A 72 -9.59 -6.77 -1.99
CA PHE A 72 -10.70 -7.52 -1.38
C PHE A 72 -12.07 -7.01 -1.89
N LEU A 73 -12.27 -5.69 -1.90
CA LEU A 73 -13.50 -5.07 -2.42
C LEU A 73 -13.73 -5.40 -3.90
N LEU A 74 -12.69 -5.25 -4.73
CA LEU A 74 -12.78 -5.57 -6.16
C LEU A 74 -12.93 -7.09 -6.39
N GLY A 75 -12.35 -7.93 -5.55
CA GLY A 75 -12.58 -9.38 -5.52
C GLY A 75 -14.06 -9.73 -5.40
N ILE A 76 -14.76 -9.07 -4.47
CA ILE A 76 -16.20 -9.26 -4.26
C ILE A 76 -16.99 -8.69 -5.44
N TRP A 77 -16.65 -7.50 -5.92
CA TRP A 77 -17.49 -6.81 -6.91
C TRP A 77 -17.29 -7.31 -8.34
N ILE A 78 -16.05 -7.48 -8.78
CA ILE A 78 -15.69 -7.86 -10.15
C ILE A 78 -15.72 -9.38 -10.30
N PHE A 79 -15.08 -10.10 -9.37
CA PHE A 79 -14.93 -11.55 -9.45
C PHE A 79 -16.04 -12.32 -8.74
N LYS A 80 -16.99 -11.62 -8.10
CA LYS A 80 -18.10 -12.21 -7.34
C LYS A 80 -17.63 -13.27 -6.34
N GLU A 81 -16.46 -13.04 -5.76
CA GLU A 81 -15.90 -13.98 -4.79
C GLU A 81 -16.74 -14.01 -3.51
N PRO A 82 -16.98 -15.21 -2.94
CA PRO A 82 -17.78 -15.32 -1.73
C PRO A 82 -17.09 -14.63 -0.55
N VAL A 83 -17.89 -13.85 0.19
CA VAL A 83 -17.45 -13.18 1.42
C VAL A 83 -17.38 -14.21 2.53
N LEU A 84 -16.23 -14.87 2.62
CA LEU A 84 -15.94 -15.85 3.66
C LEU A 84 -15.46 -15.14 4.92
N LEU A 85 -16.03 -15.51 6.07
CA LEU A 85 -15.61 -15.07 7.40
C LEU A 85 -14.08 -15.03 7.60
N PRO A 86 -13.31 -16.09 7.26
CA PRO A 86 -11.85 -16.07 7.41
C PRO A 86 -11.14 -15.03 6.54
N ARG A 87 -11.67 -14.70 5.35
CA ARG A 87 -11.08 -13.68 4.47
C ARG A 87 -11.25 -12.29 5.06
N VAL A 88 -12.44 -11.99 5.58
CA VAL A 88 -12.73 -10.74 6.26
C VAL A 88 -11.83 -10.58 7.48
N LEU A 89 -11.70 -11.64 8.29
CA LEU A 89 -10.84 -11.62 9.47
C LEU A 89 -9.38 -11.34 9.09
N GLY A 90 -8.88 -11.96 8.01
CA GLY A 90 -7.54 -11.73 7.49
C GLY A 90 -7.31 -10.28 7.07
N VAL A 91 -8.23 -9.67 6.33
CA VAL A 91 -8.15 -8.26 5.93
C VAL A 91 -8.14 -7.33 7.15
N VAL A 92 -9.00 -7.59 8.14
CA VAL A 92 -9.02 -6.82 9.40
C VAL A 92 -7.68 -6.94 10.14
N LEU A 93 -7.07 -8.13 10.17
CA LEU A 93 -5.78 -8.36 10.81
C LEU A 93 -4.63 -7.63 10.10
N ILE A 94 -4.65 -7.62 8.76
CA ILE A 94 -3.71 -6.84 7.96
C ILE A 94 -3.85 -5.36 8.31
N VAL A 95 -5.06 -4.80 8.22
CA VAL A 95 -5.30 -3.38 8.54
C VAL A 95 -4.89 -3.06 9.98
N GLY A 96 -5.22 -3.92 10.94
CA GLY A 96 -4.82 -3.77 12.34
C GLY A 96 -3.30 -3.75 12.54
N GLY A 97 -2.57 -4.65 11.88
CA GLY A 97 -1.10 -4.69 11.93
C GLY A 97 -0.45 -3.43 11.35
N ILE A 98 -1.06 -2.86 10.32
CA ILE A 98 -0.59 -1.63 9.66
C ILE A 98 -0.78 -0.41 10.56
N LEU A 99 -1.94 -0.30 11.21
CA LEU A 99 -2.22 0.75 12.18
C LEU A 99 -1.28 0.66 13.39
N LEU A 100 -0.98 -0.56 13.84
CA LEU A 100 -0.03 -0.80 14.92
C LEU A 100 1.39 -0.38 14.54
N LEU A 101 1.85 -0.73 13.33
CA LEU A 101 3.17 -0.32 12.84
C LEU A 101 3.27 1.21 12.73
N LYS A 102 2.24 1.85 12.18
CA LYS A 102 2.19 3.32 12.06
C LYS A 102 2.28 4.00 13.43
N SER A 103 1.61 3.45 14.43
CA SER A 103 1.67 3.98 15.81
C SER A 103 3.06 3.82 16.44
N GLY A 104 3.79 2.76 16.09
CA GLY A 104 5.15 2.52 16.58
C GLY A 104 6.20 3.45 15.97
N GLU A 105 5.97 3.98 14.76
CA GLU A 105 6.87 4.94 14.11
C GLU A 105 6.74 6.37 14.69
N GLU A 106 5.55 6.79 15.14
CA GLU A 106 5.36 8.10 15.82
C GLU A 106 6.26 8.23 17.07
N THR A 107 6.56 7.12 17.74
CA THR A 107 7.44 7.10 18.94
C THR A 107 8.93 7.33 18.61
N LYS A 108 9.38 7.08 17.37
CA LYS A 108 10.79 7.29 16.97
C LYS A 108 11.10 8.75 16.66
N GLU A 109 10.10 9.52 16.23
CA GLU A 109 10.28 10.91 15.83
C GLU A 109 10.45 11.83 17.05
N GLU A 110 9.74 11.56 18.15
CA GLU A 110 9.89 12.28 19.44
C GLU A 110 11.25 12.01 20.11
N SER A 111 11.75 10.76 20.10
CA SER A 111 13.02 10.41 20.75
C SER A 111 14.25 10.97 20.02
N ASN A 112 14.17 11.18 18.70
CA ASN A 112 15.24 11.79 17.90
C ASN A 112 15.23 13.32 18.04
N LEU A 113 14.05 13.92 18.30
CA LEU A 113 13.95 15.34 18.59
C LEU A 113 14.57 15.69 19.94
N GLU A 114 14.26 14.92 21.00
CA GLU A 114 14.80 15.13 22.36
C GLU A 114 16.32 14.99 22.42
N SER A 115 16.88 13.97 21.74
CA SER A 115 18.33 13.74 21.69
C SER A 115 19.10 14.81 20.89
N ARG A 116 18.49 15.41 19.86
CA ARG A 116 19.08 16.54 19.11
C ARG A 116 19.00 17.86 19.89
N THR A 117 17.95 18.10 20.67
CA THR A 117 17.90 19.25 21.59
C THR A 117 18.88 19.09 22.75
N ALA A 118 19.02 17.89 23.31
CA ALA A 118 19.95 17.61 24.40
C ALA A 118 21.42 17.75 23.98
N GLY A 119 21.77 17.39 22.73
CA GLY A 119 23.13 17.57 22.20
C GLY A 119 23.51 18.99 21.79
N SER A 120 22.54 19.91 21.69
CA SER A 120 22.80 21.33 21.33
C SER A 120 23.01 22.25 22.54
N ALA A 121 22.84 21.72 23.76
CA ALA A 121 22.99 22.46 25.02
C ALA A 121 24.31 22.16 25.76
N GLN A 122 25.27 21.47 25.12
CA GLN A 122 26.63 21.24 25.63
C GLN A 122 27.69 21.90 24.76
#